data_AF-V2XMQ1-F1
#
_entry.id   AF-V2XMQ1-F1
#
_cell.length_a   1.000
_cell.length_b   1.000
_cell.length_c   1.000
_cell.angle_alpha   90.00
_cell.angle_beta   90.00
_cell.angle_gamma   90.00
#
_symmetry.space_group_name_H-M   'P 1'
#
loop_
_entity.id
_entity.type
_entity.pdbx_description
1 polymer ?
#
loop_
_entity_poly.entity_id
_entity_poly.type
_entity_poly.pdbx_seq_one_letter_code
_entity_poly.pdbx_strand_id
1 'polypeptide(L)'
;MPADSTLIAVFIRKYLEEQGAPWCGDNPQVKWAHITANQEGAHHCQEAHPSVSYTHMKVLKEALDTLKPKEAAIWDCACCSQYGCRRLSETTIPSKEKFNPKFHITKATCIDFKPLEDGHFSCAVDLPWTKSTCKKGRLISLTPHPFNVNRICPVSALKNHLKVNKAISDPFPLFAYIDDDRQPKHLTKKEFLDCCYSIWKRASLYQVQGHNFHIGGAIELLLAGVPPEVIAQIGGWTSLTFLLYWHWVEEIFPKSTYQAYKDQHSHVSTRIEQFCISHKIPSTLLDFIAAGNISFDNLD
;
A
#
# COMPACT_ATOMS: atom_id res chain seq x y z
N MET A 1 -24.80 -0.44 13.90
CA MET A 1 -25.86 -0.76 12.93
C MET A 1 -25.18 -0.92 11.59
N PRO A 2 -25.24 -2.09 10.93
CA PRO A 2 -24.61 -2.23 9.63
C PRO A 2 -25.37 -1.37 8.63
N ALA A 3 -24.63 -0.64 7.79
CA ALA A 3 -25.20 0.16 6.70
C ALA A 3 -25.95 -0.78 5.75
N ASP A 4 -27.17 -0.38 5.41
CA ASP A 4 -28.12 -1.18 4.64
C ASP A 4 -27.61 -1.38 3.22
N SER A 5 -27.09 -2.58 2.92
CA SER A 5 -26.59 -3.00 1.59
C SER A 5 -27.66 -2.86 0.49
N THR A 6 -28.92 -2.71 0.90
CA THR A 6 -30.07 -2.37 0.06
C THR A 6 -29.93 -0.99 -0.59
N LEU A 7 -29.36 0.01 0.09
CA LEU A 7 -29.24 1.38 -0.44
C LEU A 7 -28.23 1.49 -1.59
N ILE A 8 -27.11 0.77 -1.51
CA ILE A 8 -26.07 0.76 -2.55
C ILE A 8 -26.57 0.02 -3.79
N ALA A 9 -27.26 -1.11 -3.60
CA ALA A 9 -27.86 -1.86 -4.70
C ALA A 9 -28.97 -1.05 -5.42
N VAL A 10 -29.77 -0.30 -4.67
CA VAL A 10 -30.81 0.60 -5.23
C VAL A 10 -30.19 1.73 -6.04
N PHE A 11 -29.08 2.31 -5.58
CA PHE A 11 -28.37 3.37 -6.32
C PHE A 11 -27.75 2.87 -7.63
N ILE A 12 -27.07 1.73 -7.59
CA ILE A 12 -26.44 1.14 -8.78
C ILE A 12 -27.49 0.70 -9.80
N ARG A 13 -28.62 0.14 -9.33
CA ARG A 13 -29.74 -0.25 -10.19
C ARG A 13 -30.34 0.95 -10.93
N LYS A 14 -30.66 2.03 -10.20
CA LYS A 14 -31.26 3.24 -10.78
C LYS A 14 -30.32 3.88 -11.82
N TYR A 15 -29.02 3.88 -11.54
CA TYR A 15 -28.01 4.38 -12.46
C TYR A 15 -27.87 3.53 -13.74
N LEU A 16 -27.90 2.19 -13.63
CA LEU A 16 -27.83 1.31 -14.80
C LEU A 16 -29.09 1.38 -15.68
N GLU A 17 -30.27 1.55 -15.06
CA GLU A 17 -31.54 1.80 -15.76
C GLU A 17 -31.51 3.14 -16.52
N GLU A 18 -30.92 4.20 -15.94
CA GLU A 18 -30.72 5.50 -16.60
C GLU A 18 -29.72 5.46 -17.77
N GLN A 19 -28.81 4.49 -17.80
CA GLN A 19 -27.81 4.29 -18.86
C GLN A 19 -28.22 3.25 -19.92
N GLY A 20 -29.45 2.71 -19.83
CA GLY A 20 -29.94 1.68 -20.75
C GLY A 20 -29.19 0.34 -20.67
N ALA A 21 -28.40 0.12 -19.61
CA ALA A 21 -27.64 -1.11 -19.41
C ALA A 21 -28.50 -2.15 -18.66
N PRO A 22 -28.56 -3.42 -19.12
CA PRO A 22 -29.41 -4.42 -18.48
C PRO A 22 -28.92 -4.77 -17.07
N TRP A 23 -29.82 -4.68 -16.10
CA TRP A 23 -29.58 -5.15 -14.73
C TRP A 23 -29.56 -6.68 -14.68
N CYS A 24 -28.37 -7.26 -14.52
CA CYS A 24 -28.20 -8.72 -14.39
C CYS A 24 -28.33 -9.23 -12.95
N GLY A 25 -28.54 -8.36 -11.95
CA GLY A 25 -28.59 -8.76 -10.54
C GLY A 25 -29.88 -9.50 -10.15
N ASP A 26 -30.90 -9.49 -11.01
CA ASP A 26 -32.08 -10.36 -10.87
C ASP A 26 -31.88 -11.76 -11.47
N ASN A 27 -30.74 -12.02 -12.13
CA ASN A 27 -30.39 -13.35 -12.59
C ASN A 27 -30.26 -14.29 -11.37
N PRO A 28 -31.04 -15.39 -11.33
CA PRO A 28 -30.99 -16.34 -10.23
C PRO A 28 -29.57 -16.82 -9.91
N GLN A 29 -28.72 -17.03 -10.92
CA GLN A 29 -27.34 -17.49 -10.77
C GLN A 29 -26.46 -16.45 -10.06
N VAL A 30 -26.68 -15.16 -10.32
CA VAL A 30 -25.97 -14.06 -9.67
C VAL A 30 -26.48 -13.91 -8.22
N LYS A 31 -27.79 -14.02 -7.98
CA LYS A 31 -28.35 -14.04 -6.62
C LYS A 31 -27.80 -15.21 -5.79
N TRP A 32 -27.75 -16.40 -6.37
CA TRP A 32 -27.16 -17.58 -5.72
C TRP A 32 -25.67 -17.39 -5.45
N ALA A 33 -24.90 -16.86 -6.41
CA ALA A 33 -23.49 -16.56 -6.21
C ALA A 33 -23.25 -15.55 -5.07
N HIS A 34 -24.09 -14.50 -4.97
CA HIS A 34 -24.02 -13.53 -3.87
C HIS A 34 -24.41 -14.14 -2.53
N ILE A 35 -25.48 -14.96 -2.48
CA ILE A 35 -25.93 -15.64 -1.25
C ILE A 35 -24.86 -16.62 -0.78
N THR A 36 -24.29 -17.43 -1.68
CA THR A 36 -23.22 -18.38 -1.37
C THR A 36 -21.94 -17.64 -0.95
N ALA A 37 -21.53 -16.57 -1.63
CA ALA A 37 -20.38 -15.77 -1.24
C ALA A 37 -20.56 -15.12 0.13
N ASN A 38 -21.78 -14.65 0.46
CA ASN A 38 -22.10 -14.09 1.77
C ASN A 38 -22.17 -15.16 2.87
N GLN A 39 -22.72 -16.34 2.58
CA GLN A 39 -22.82 -17.46 3.53
C GLN A 39 -21.44 -18.05 3.85
N GLU A 40 -20.62 -18.32 2.83
CA GLU A 40 -19.23 -18.78 3.01
C GLU A 40 -18.37 -17.68 3.65
N GLY A 41 -18.57 -16.41 3.28
CA GLY A 41 -17.88 -15.26 3.87
C GLY A 41 -18.22 -15.00 5.34
N ALA A 42 -19.46 -15.29 5.77
CA ALA A 42 -19.90 -15.10 7.17
C ALA A 42 -19.13 -15.99 8.16
N HIS A 43 -18.74 -17.21 7.75
CA HIS A 43 -17.90 -18.10 8.56
C HIS A 43 -16.43 -17.66 8.64
N HIS A 44 -16.01 -16.78 7.72
CA HIS A 44 -14.68 -16.17 7.68
C HIS A 44 -14.65 -14.73 8.20
N CYS A 45 -15.78 -14.21 8.69
CA CYS A 45 -15.91 -12.91 9.30
C CYS A 45 -15.25 -12.92 10.70
N GLN A 46 -13.93 -12.81 10.74
CA GLN A 46 -13.20 -12.59 11.99
C GLN A 46 -13.34 -11.14 12.45
N GLU A 47 -13.28 -10.94 13.78
CA GLU A 47 -13.18 -9.60 14.37
C GLU A 47 -12.02 -8.81 13.74
N ALA A 48 -12.25 -7.51 13.58
CA ALA A 48 -11.34 -6.60 12.90
C ALA A 48 -9.93 -6.63 13.55
N HIS A 49 -8.95 -7.27 12.89
CA HIS A 49 -7.56 -7.29 13.35
C HIS A 49 -6.88 -5.92 13.19
N PRO A 50 -6.35 -5.29 14.25
CA PRO A 50 -5.75 -3.96 14.15
C PRO A 50 -4.68 -3.89 13.05
N SER A 51 -4.49 -2.75 12.40
CA SER A 51 -3.46 -2.55 11.37
C SER A 51 -2.67 -1.28 11.64
N VAL A 52 -1.38 -1.26 11.24
CA VAL A 52 -0.63 0.00 11.24
C VAL A 52 -1.15 0.84 10.08
N SER A 53 -1.90 1.90 10.40
CA SER A 53 -2.51 2.78 9.39
C SER A 53 -1.58 3.92 8.98
N TYR A 54 -1.97 4.66 7.93
CA TYR A 54 -1.29 5.90 7.54
C TYR A 54 -1.11 6.88 8.71
N THR A 55 -2.13 7.01 9.58
CA THR A 55 -2.07 7.86 10.78
C THR A 55 -0.97 7.43 11.74
N HIS A 56 -0.76 6.13 11.93
CA HIS A 56 0.34 5.62 12.76
C HIS A 56 1.69 6.01 12.17
N MET A 57 1.86 5.86 10.85
CA MET A 57 3.10 6.24 10.16
C MET A 57 3.34 7.75 10.21
N LYS A 58 2.29 8.57 10.09
CA LYS A 58 2.36 10.03 10.20
C LYS A 58 2.83 10.47 11.59
N VAL A 59 2.15 10.00 12.64
CA VAL A 59 2.52 10.33 14.03
C VAL A 59 3.93 9.86 14.34
N LEU A 60 4.33 8.69 13.82
CA LEU A 60 5.69 8.19 13.96
C LEU A 60 6.71 9.11 13.29
N LYS A 61 6.44 9.57 12.05
CA LYS A 61 7.33 10.47 11.32
C LYS A 61 7.50 11.83 12.00
N GLU A 62 6.41 12.37 12.54
CA GLU A 62 6.39 13.67 13.23
C GLU A 62 7.14 13.63 14.56
N ALA A 63 7.12 12.48 15.25
CA ALA A 63 7.80 12.31 16.53
C ALA A 63 9.30 12.00 16.41
N LEU A 64 9.75 11.46 15.28
CA LEU A 64 11.14 11.02 15.06
C LEU A 64 11.98 12.09 14.36
N ASP A 65 13.12 12.43 14.95
CA ASP A 65 14.19 13.21 14.34
C ASP A 65 15.10 12.31 13.51
N THR A 66 14.85 12.27 12.20
CA THR A 66 15.59 11.45 11.25
C THR A 66 17.02 11.93 10.97
N LEU A 67 17.48 13.01 11.62
CA LEU A 67 18.91 13.37 11.64
C LEU A 67 19.68 12.57 12.68
N LYS A 68 18.99 12.03 13.71
CA LYS A 68 19.60 11.17 14.71
C LYS A 68 19.75 9.74 14.17
N PRO A 69 20.93 9.12 14.31
CA PRO A 69 21.22 7.77 13.81
C PRO A 69 20.17 6.70 14.16
N LYS A 70 19.79 6.60 15.44
CA LYS A 70 18.83 5.60 15.93
C LYS A 70 17.43 5.82 15.36
N GLU A 71 16.97 7.05 15.41
CA GLU A 71 15.62 7.42 14.98
C GLU A 71 15.46 7.31 13.45
N ALA A 72 16.52 7.63 12.70
CA ALA A 72 16.59 7.37 11.25
C ALA A 72 16.45 5.88 10.93
N ALA A 73 17.13 5.00 11.68
CA ALA A 73 17.06 3.55 11.49
C ALA A 73 15.67 2.99 11.85
N ILE A 74 15.04 3.50 12.92
CA ILE A 74 13.68 3.12 13.30
C ILE A 74 12.69 3.56 12.23
N TRP A 75 12.80 4.80 11.74
CA TRP A 75 11.90 5.32 10.72
C TRP A 75 12.00 4.54 9.41
N ASP A 76 13.23 4.25 8.97
CA ASP A 76 13.47 3.45 7.77
C ASP A 76 12.98 2.01 7.93
N CYS A 77 13.26 1.36 9.07
CA CYS A 77 12.74 0.03 9.37
C CYS A 77 11.21 0.01 9.30
N ALA A 78 10.52 0.99 9.89
CA ALA A 78 9.06 1.09 9.84
C ALA A 78 8.55 1.24 8.40
N CYS A 79 9.21 2.10 7.60
CA CYS A 79 8.88 2.28 6.18
C CYS A 79 9.07 1.00 5.38
N CYS A 80 10.20 0.31 5.56
CA CYS A 80 10.49 -0.96 4.88
C CYS A 80 9.52 -2.07 5.28
N SER A 81 9.16 -2.16 6.57
CA SER A 81 8.19 -3.15 7.06
C SER A 81 6.79 -2.88 6.50
N GLN A 82 6.34 -1.62 6.55
CA GLN A 82 5.01 -1.22 6.07
C GLN A 82 4.94 -1.32 4.54
N TYR A 83 5.68 -0.48 3.82
CA TYR A 83 5.50 -0.28 2.38
C TYR A 83 6.14 -1.40 1.54
N GLY A 84 7.05 -2.18 2.12
CA GLY A 84 7.51 -3.43 1.54
C GLY A 84 6.63 -4.65 1.88
N CYS A 85 5.54 -4.46 2.65
CA CYS A 85 4.70 -5.53 3.17
C CYS A 85 5.54 -6.66 3.79
N ARG A 86 6.46 -6.33 4.70
CA ARG A 86 7.37 -7.31 5.33
C ARG A 86 6.90 -7.67 6.72
N ARG A 87 7.15 -8.94 7.09
CA ARG A 87 7.07 -9.32 8.50
C ARG A 87 8.18 -8.60 9.24
N LEU A 88 7.89 -8.16 10.46
CA LEU A 88 8.90 -7.46 11.24
C LEU A 88 10.15 -8.32 11.51
N SER A 89 10.02 -9.65 11.59
CA SER A 89 11.16 -10.56 11.72
C SER A 89 12.08 -10.62 10.49
N GLU A 90 11.62 -10.14 9.34
CA GLU A 90 12.43 -10.06 8.10
C GLU A 90 13.25 -8.76 8.05
N THR A 91 12.84 -7.75 8.83
CA THR A 91 13.40 -6.39 8.84
C THR A 91 14.05 -6.03 10.17
N THR A 92 13.93 -6.86 11.21
CA THR A 92 14.55 -6.67 12.53
C THR A 92 15.21 -7.95 13.01
N ILE A 93 16.03 -7.85 14.04
CA ILE A 93 16.67 -9.01 14.68
C ILE A 93 16.02 -9.32 16.04
N PRO A 94 15.99 -10.59 16.48
CA PRO A 94 15.41 -10.94 17.78
C PRO A 94 16.20 -10.36 18.97
N SER A 95 17.52 -10.48 18.94
CA SER A 95 18.47 -9.90 19.89
C SER A 95 19.85 -9.82 19.24
N LYS A 96 20.79 -9.10 19.85
CA LYS A 96 22.17 -8.99 19.37
C LYS A 96 22.83 -10.37 19.24
N GLU A 97 22.64 -11.24 20.23
CA GLU A 97 23.24 -12.58 20.31
C GLU A 97 22.65 -13.54 19.26
N LYS A 98 21.42 -13.27 18.83
CA LYS A 98 20.72 -14.07 17.81
C LYS A 98 20.93 -13.54 16.40
N PHE A 99 21.70 -12.47 16.22
CA PHE A 99 22.01 -11.96 14.89
C PHE A 99 22.83 -12.99 14.10
N ASN A 100 22.33 -13.32 12.91
CA ASN A 100 23.00 -14.20 11.97
C ASN A 100 22.82 -13.66 10.53
N PRO A 101 23.91 -13.29 9.83
CA PRO A 101 23.89 -12.83 8.44
C PRO A 101 23.20 -13.78 7.44
N LYS A 102 23.09 -15.08 7.76
CA LYS A 102 22.37 -16.05 6.92
C LYS A 102 20.85 -15.86 6.92
N PHE A 103 20.31 -15.24 7.97
CA PHE A 103 18.87 -15.10 8.16
C PHE A 103 18.42 -13.64 8.21
N HIS A 104 19.33 -12.73 8.57
CA HIS A 104 19.01 -11.31 8.70
C HIS A 104 19.76 -10.50 7.66
N ILE A 105 19.06 -9.51 7.12
CA ILE A 105 19.58 -8.52 6.19
C ILE A 105 20.75 -7.74 6.81
N THR A 106 21.85 -7.60 6.08
CA THR A 106 23.07 -6.93 6.53
C THR A 106 23.33 -5.62 5.79
N LYS A 107 24.35 -4.87 6.21
CA LYS A 107 24.79 -3.64 5.56
C LYS A 107 25.41 -3.88 4.18
N ALA A 108 25.96 -5.07 3.91
CA ALA A 108 26.43 -5.45 2.58
C ALA A 108 25.36 -6.02 1.65
N THR A 109 24.08 -6.01 2.05
CA THR A 109 23.02 -6.44 1.15
C THR A 109 23.00 -5.60 -0.13
N CYS A 110 22.63 -6.21 -1.26
CA CYS A 110 22.46 -5.46 -2.49
C CYS A 110 21.23 -4.53 -2.36
N ILE A 111 21.44 -3.25 -2.66
CA ILE A 111 20.39 -2.24 -2.71
C ILE A 111 20.43 -1.62 -4.10
N ASP A 112 19.42 -1.94 -4.91
CA ASP A 112 19.33 -1.49 -6.29
C ASP A 112 18.30 -0.37 -6.41
N PHE A 113 18.74 0.81 -6.87
CA PHE A 113 17.88 1.95 -7.13
C PHE A 113 17.58 2.04 -8.62
N LYS A 114 16.34 1.73 -9.01
CA LYS A 114 15.94 1.74 -10.41
C LYS A 114 15.21 3.04 -10.75
N PRO A 115 15.60 3.74 -11.82
CA PRO A 115 14.89 4.94 -12.25
C PRO A 115 13.45 4.58 -12.63
N LEU A 116 12.55 5.49 -12.31
CA LEU A 116 11.17 5.53 -12.75
C LEU A 116 10.98 6.76 -13.64
N GLU A 117 9.77 6.91 -14.17
CA GLU A 117 9.35 8.13 -14.85
C GLU A 117 9.48 9.36 -13.92
N ASP A 118 9.58 10.55 -14.52
CA ASP A 118 9.67 11.84 -13.82
C ASP A 118 10.86 12.02 -12.86
N GLY A 119 11.95 11.28 -13.09
CA GLY A 119 13.19 11.41 -12.31
C GLY A 119 13.13 10.81 -10.90
N HIS A 120 12.11 10.00 -10.61
CA HIS A 120 12.00 9.26 -9.36
C HIS A 120 12.76 7.93 -9.42
N PHE A 121 12.95 7.29 -8.27
CA PHE A 121 13.62 5.98 -8.18
C PHE A 121 12.82 5.04 -7.30
N SER A 122 12.60 3.82 -7.77
CA SER A 122 12.24 2.69 -6.91
C SER A 122 13.49 2.11 -6.27
N CYS A 123 13.30 1.27 -5.25
CA CYS A 123 14.38 0.59 -4.56
C CYS A 123 14.02 -0.88 -4.36
N ALA A 124 14.97 -1.77 -4.67
CA ALA A 124 14.90 -3.18 -4.33
C ALA A 124 16.02 -3.51 -3.33
N VAL A 125 15.67 -4.22 -2.25
CA VAL A 125 16.62 -4.63 -1.21
C VAL A 125 16.58 -6.14 -1.03
N ASP A 126 17.73 -6.81 -1.12
CA ASP A 126 17.81 -8.27 -1.00
C ASP A 126 17.60 -8.74 0.45
N LEU A 127 16.63 -9.63 0.66
CA LEU A 127 16.46 -10.40 1.89
C LEU A 127 17.13 -11.77 1.73
N PRO A 128 18.06 -12.15 2.63
CA PRO A 128 18.75 -13.43 2.53
C PRO A 128 17.85 -14.63 2.86
N TRP A 129 16.78 -14.41 3.64
CA TRP A 129 15.87 -15.46 4.05
C TRP A 129 14.45 -14.95 4.29
N THR A 130 13.45 -15.75 3.92
CA THR A 130 12.06 -15.56 4.36
C THR A 130 11.44 -16.89 4.76
N LYS A 131 10.31 -16.85 5.51
CA LYS A 131 9.61 -18.08 5.92
C LYS A 131 9.11 -18.91 4.73
N SER A 132 8.69 -18.26 3.65
CA SER A 132 8.08 -18.94 2.49
C SER A 132 9.09 -19.37 1.44
N THR A 133 10.20 -18.64 1.30
CA THR A 133 11.21 -18.91 0.25
C THR A 133 12.53 -19.46 0.80
N CYS A 134 12.67 -19.54 2.12
CA CYS A 134 13.91 -19.95 2.79
C CYS A 134 15.12 -19.19 2.22
N LYS A 135 16.22 -19.89 1.92
CA LYS A 135 17.48 -19.31 1.40
C LYS A 135 17.39 -18.73 -0.01
N LYS A 136 16.28 -18.96 -0.75
CA LYS A 136 16.05 -18.26 -2.01
C LYS A 136 15.86 -16.76 -1.77
N GLY A 137 15.50 -16.37 -0.54
CA GLY A 137 15.33 -14.97 -0.20
C GLY A 137 14.15 -14.33 -0.92
N ARG A 138 14.08 -13.01 -0.86
CA ARG A 138 13.09 -12.19 -1.58
C ARG A 138 13.60 -10.74 -1.65
N LEU A 139 12.97 -9.92 -2.47
CA LEU A 139 13.19 -8.48 -2.48
C LEU A 139 12.21 -7.78 -1.52
N ILE A 140 12.70 -6.79 -0.77
CA ILE A 140 11.85 -5.67 -0.34
C ILE A 140 11.76 -4.74 -1.55
N SER A 141 10.57 -4.56 -2.11
CA SER A 141 10.32 -3.59 -3.17
C SER A 141 9.72 -2.33 -2.56
N LEU A 142 10.37 -1.19 -2.75
CA LEU A 142 9.93 0.11 -2.24
C LEU A 142 9.71 1.06 -3.41
N THR A 143 8.53 1.66 -3.44
CA THR A 143 8.16 2.69 -4.41
C THR A 143 8.22 4.08 -3.75
N PRO A 144 8.65 5.12 -4.48
CA PRO A 144 8.66 6.48 -3.95
C PRO A 144 7.23 7.01 -3.84
N HIS A 145 6.97 7.83 -2.82
CA HIS A 145 5.70 8.54 -2.65
C HIS A 145 5.89 10.06 -2.79
N PRO A 146 6.19 10.56 -4.00
CA PRO A 146 6.62 11.96 -4.19
C PRO A 146 5.53 12.98 -3.89
N PHE A 147 4.26 12.61 -4.05
CA PHE A 147 3.10 13.48 -3.82
C PHE A 147 2.54 13.38 -2.40
N ASN A 148 3.23 12.69 -1.48
CA ASN A 148 2.75 12.54 -0.13
C ASN A 148 2.93 13.85 0.67
N VAL A 149 1.81 14.48 1.02
CA VAL A 149 1.80 15.77 1.74
C VAL A 149 2.52 15.72 3.09
N ASN A 150 2.52 14.57 3.77
CA ASN A 150 3.21 14.37 5.05
C ASN A 150 4.67 13.90 4.87
N ARG A 151 5.21 13.94 3.64
CA ARG A 151 6.59 13.58 3.28
C ARG A 151 6.99 12.16 3.71
N ILE A 152 6.01 11.24 3.77
CA ILE A 152 6.25 9.84 4.07
C ILE A 152 6.62 9.13 2.77
N CYS A 153 7.92 8.85 2.59
CA CYS A 153 8.44 8.17 1.41
C CYS A 153 9.46 7.10 1.85
N PRO A 154 9.22 5.80 1.57
CA PRO A 154 10.10 4.73 2.02
C PRO A 154 11.47 4.78 1.35
N VAL A 155 11.54 5.15 0.06
CA VAL A 155 12.82 5.29 -0.66
C VAL A 155 13.66 6.42 -0.04
N SER A 156 13.05 7.55 0.31
CA SER A 156 13.75 8.66 0.97
C SER A 156 14.18 8.28 2.39
N ALA A 157 13.38 7.50 3.13
CA ALA A 157 13.72 7.00 4.45
C ALA A 157 14.98 6.11 4.41
N LEU A 158 15.03 5.16 3.48
CA LEU A 158 16.18 4.28 3.26
C LEU A 158 17.43 5.06 2.88
N LYS A 159 17.34 5.97 1.90
CA LYS A 159 18.47 6.83 1.50
C LYS A 159 18.99 7.65 2.67
N ASN A 160 18.10 8.21 3.50
CA ASN A 160 18.49 8.97 4.68
C ASN A 160 19.20 8.10 5.72
N HIS A 161 18.63 6.94 6.05
CA HIS A 161 19.24 6.00 6.99
C HIS A 161 20.64 5.56 6.55
N LEU A 162 20.80 5.18 5.27
CA LEU A 162 22.09 4.81 4.71
C LEU A 162 23.11 5.95 4.81
N LYS A 163 22.67 7.20 4.61
CA LYS A 163 23.53 8.40 4.71
C LYS A 163 23.94 8.69 6.15
N VAL A 164 22.99 8.69 7.09
CA VAL A 164 23.24 9.03 8.50
C VAL A 164 24.08 7.93 9.18
N ASN A 165 23.79 6.67 8.88
CA ASN A 165 24.49 5.49 9.42
C ASN A 165 25.56 4.95 8.46
N LYS A 166 26.21 5.82 7.67
CA LYS A 166 27.22 5.42 6.67
C LYS A 166 28.49 4.83 7.25
N ALA A 167 28.80 5.15 8.50
CA ALA A 167 30.04 4.70 9.17
C ALA A 167 29.98 3.23 9.60
N ILE A 168 28.80 2.61 9.60
CA ILE A 168 28.60 1.21 9.98
C ILE A 168 28.80 0.33 8.75
N SER A 169 29.74 -0.60 8.84
CA SER A 169 29.98 -1.64 7.84
C SER A 169 29.42 -2.99 8.26
N ASP A 170 29.62 -4.01 7.43
CA ASP A 170 29.41 -5.39 7.85
C ASP A 170 30.30 -5.79 9.04
N PRO A 171 29.87 -6.78 9.85
CA PRO A 171 28.69 -7.64 9.68
C PRO A 171 27.46 -7.12 10.45
N PHE A 172 27.13 -5.83 10.41
CA PHE A 172 25.94 -5.31 11.10
C PHE A 172 24.64 -5.49 10.29
N PRO A 173 23.46 -5.58 10.94
CA PRO A 173 22.18 -5.62 10.24
C PRO A 173 21.93 -4.31 9.49
N LEU A 174 21.10 -4.33 8.43
CA LEU A 174 20.82 -3.15 7.61
C LEU A 174 20.40 -1.92 8.44
N PHE A 175 19.50 -2.12 9.41
CA PHE A 175 18.99 -1.07 10.29
C PHE A 175 19.82 -0.86 11.56
N ALA A 176 21.10 -1.24 11.56
CA ALA A 176 22.02 -0.86 12.62
C ALA A 176 22.21 0.67 12.68
N TYR A 177 22.49 1.20 13.86
CA TYR A 177 22.66 2.63 14.10
C TYR A 177 23.87 2.93 14.98
N ILE A 178 24.42 4.15 14.87
CA ILE A 178 25.46 4.64 15.76
C ILE A 178 24.81 5.21 17.03
N ASP A 179 25.23 4.77 18.20
CA ASP A 179 24.75 5.36 19.47
C ASP A 179 25.50 6.65 19.84
N ASP A 180 25.12 7.25 20.97
CA ASP A 180 25.70 8.50 21.46
C ASP A 180 27.21 8.36 21.79
N ASP A 181 27.66 7.15 22.12
CA ASP A 181 29.07 6.78 22.36
C ASP A 181 29.84 6.48 21.06
N ARG A 182 29.24 6.77 19.90
CA ARG A 182 29.76 6.51 18.56
C ARG A 182 30.04 5.03 18.28
N GLN A 183 29.33 4.13 18.96
CA GLN A 183 29.43 2.68 18.76
C GLN A 183 28.29 2.17 17.88
N PRO A 184 28.58 1.22 16.97
CA PRO A 184 27.53 0.57 16.19
C PRO A 184 26.67 -0.34 17.08
N LYS A 185 25.35 -0.18 16.97
CA LYS A 185 24.33 -0.97 17.67
C LYS A 185 23.39 -1.62 16.68
N HIS A 186 22.88 -2.79 17.06
CA HIS A 186 21.84 -3.47 16.32
C HIS A 186 20.48 -2.88 16.70
N LEU A 187 19.61 -2.60 15.73
CA LEU A 187 18.21 -2.35 16.02
C LEU A 187 17.48 -3.67 16.24
N THR A 188 17.17 -3.98 17.49
CA THR A 188 16.39 -5.18 17.83
C THR A 188 14.89 -4.95 17.61
N LYS A 189 14.14 -6.04 17.39
CA LYS A 189 12.67 -6.00 17.31
C LYS A 189 12.05 -5.35 18.55
N LYS A 190 12.61 -5.61 19.73
CA LYS A 190 12.14 -5.04 20.99
C LYS A 190 12.32 -3.52 21.02
N GLU A 191 13.53 -3.03 20.76
CA GLU A 191 13.79 -1.58 20.75
C GLU A 191 12.93 -0.83 19.74
N PHE A 192 12.77 -1.41 18.55
CA PHE A 192 11.91 -0.86 17.50
C PHE A 192 10.46 -0.74 17.97
N LEU A 193 9.89 -1.83 18.50
CA LEU A 193 8.49 -1.86 18.93
C LEU A 193 8.27 -0.97 20.17
N ASP A 194 9.17 -1.00 21.14
CA ASP A 194 9.07 -0.17 22.34
C ASP A 194 9.05 1.33 21.96
N CYS A 195 9.89 1.75 21.00
CA CYS A 195 9.88 3.11 20.48
C CYS A 195 8.54 3.43 19.79
N CYS A 196 8.11 2.61 18.83
CA CYS A 196 6.85 2.84 18.10
C CYS A 196 5.65 2.93 19.05
N TYR A 197 5.53 1.99 19.99
CA TYR A 197 4.44 1.97 20.96
C TYR A 197 4.48 3.16 21.91
N SER A 198 5.66 3.60 22.35
CA SER A 198 5.77 4.79 23.21
C SER A 198 5.26 6.06 22.50
N ILE A 199 5.43 6.15 21.19
CA ILE A 199 4.95 7.26 20.37
C ILE A 199 3.44 7.13 20.15
N TRP A 200 2.98 5.97 19.68
CA TRP A 200 1.57 5.76 19.36
C TRP A 200 0.66 5.79 20.59
N LYS A 201 1.14 5.30 21.75
CA LYS A 201 0.40 5.39 23.01
C LYS A 201 0.10 6.84 23.41
N ARG A 202 1.04 7.77 23.18
CA ARG A 202 0.84 9.20 23.46
C ARG A 202 -0.19 9.85 22.54
N ALA A 203 -0.42 9.28 21.37
CA ALA A 203 -1.43 9.70 20.40
C ALA A 203 -2.74 8.89 20.50
N SER A 204 -2.91 8.07 21.54
CA SER A 204 -4.07 7.18 21.72
C SER A 204 -4.28 6.18 20.57
N LEU A 205 -3.20 5.82 19.87
CA LEU A 205 -3.17 4.83 18.78
C LEU A 205 -2.66 3.46 19.31
N TYR A 206 -3.36 2.90 20.30
CA TYR A 206 -3.00 1.61 20.91
C TYR A 206 -3.57 0.42 20.10
N GLN A 207 -3.16 -0.80 20.44
CA GLN A 207 -3.62 -2.10 19.90
C GLN A 207 -2.91 -2.66 18.65
N VAL A 208 -1.93 -1.97 18.08
CA VAL A 208 -1.13 -2.55 16.98
C VAL A 208 0.05 -3.38 17.50
N GLN A 209 0.34 -4.49 16.82
CA GLN A 209 1.52 -5.31 17.06
C GLN A 209 2.48 -5.33 15.86
N GLY A 210 3.64 -5.97 16.00
CA GLY A 210 4.62 -6.04 14.91
C GLY A 210 4.13 -6.76 13.63
N HIS A 211 3.15 -7.67 13.73
CA HIS A 211 2.59 -8.32 12.53
C HIS A 211 1.66 -7.37 11.74
N ASN A 212 1.18 -6.32 12.39
CA ASN A 212 0.21 -5.36 11.86
C ASN A 212 0.84 -4.40 10.85
N PHE A 213 2.18 -4.29 10.80
CA PHE A 213 2.89 -3.58 9.71
C PHE A 213 2.68 -4.27 8.36
N HIS A 214 2.79 -5.61 8.34
CA HIS A 214 2.61 -6.38 7.11
C HIS A 214 1.18 -6.23 6.58
N ILE A 215 0.20 -6.27 7.47
CA ILE A 215 -1.23 -6.08 7.15
C ILE A 215 -1.49 -4.64 6.72
N GLY A 216 -1.00 -3.67 7.50
CA GLY A 216 -1.16 -2.24 7.20
C GLY A 216 -0.58 -1.84 5.85
N GLY A 217 0.57 -2.39 5.49
CA GLY A 217 1.17 -2.20 4.17
C GLY A 217 0.27 -2.67 3.03
N ALA A 218 -0.34 -3.85 3.18
CA ALA A 218 -1.26 -4.38 2.19
C ALA A 218 -2.47 -3.46 2.02
N ILE A 219 -3.07 -3.03 3.14
CA ILE A 219 -4.22 -2.12 3.15
C ILE A 219 -3.87 -0.79 2.49
N GLU A 220 -2.71 -0.22 2.78
CA GLU A 220 -2.27 1.04 2.20
C GLU A 220 -2.08 0.95 0.67
N LEU A 221 -1.48 -0.14 0.18
CA LEU A 221 -1.32 -0.37 -1.26
C LEU A 221 -2.68 -0.60 -1.94
N LEU A 222 -3.60 -1.30 -1.28
CA LEU A 222 -4.98 -1.47 -1.74
C LEU A 222 -5.71 -0.13 -1.85
N LEU A 223 -5.60 0.72 -0.82
CA LEU A 223 -6.15 2.08 -0.81
C LEU A 223 -5.57 2.96 -1.93
N ALA A 224 -4.33 2.71 -2.32
CA ALA A 224 -3.66 3.37 -3.44
C ALA A 224 -4.06 2.80 -4.82
N GLY A 225 -4.95 1.80 -4.88
CA GLY A 225 -5.41 1.19 -6.12
C GLY A 225 -4.45 0.17 -6.74
N VAL A 226 -3.45 -0.30 -5.99
CA VAL A 226 -2.50 -1.31 -6.49
C VAL A 226 -3.24 -2.65 -6.66
N PRO A 227 -3.10 -3.34 -7.81
CA PRO A 227 -3.76 -4.62 -8.04
C PRO A 227 -3.39 -5.67 -6.97
N PRO A 228 -4.35 -6.48 -6.49
CA PRO A 228 -4.10 -7.51 -5.49
C PRO A 228 -2.96 -8.47 -5.81
N GLU A 229 -2.79 -8.84 -7.07
CA GLU A 229 -1.73 -9.74 -7.53
C GLU A 229 -0.36 -9.12 -7.33
N VAL A 230 -0.24 -7.80 -7.56
CA VAL A 230 1.00 -7.05 -7.33
C VAL A 230 1.29 -6.98 -5.82
N ILE A 231 0.28 -6.74 -5.00
CA ILE A 231 0.42 -6.75 -3.53
C ILE A 231 0.82 -8.14 -3.02
N ALA A 232 0.23 -9.20 -3.58
CA ALA A 232 0.62 -10.58 -3.32
C ALA A 232 2.10 -10.81 -3.62
N GLN A 233 2.63 -10.27 -4.73
CA GLN A 233 4.05 -10.36 -5.04
C GLN A 233 4.92 -9.53 -4.10
N ILE A 234 4.54 -8.28 -3.81
CA ILE A 234 5.26 -7.38 -2.90
C ILE A 234 5.35 -8.01 -1.52
N GLY A 235 4.20 -8.31 -0.90
CA GLY A 235 4.06 -8.98 0.40
C GLY A 235 4.41 -10.47 0.39
N GLY A 236 4.60 -11.00 -0.81
CA GLY A 236 5.13 -12.31 -1.06
C GLY A 236 4.24 -13.44 -0.51
N TRP A 237 2.93 -13.20 -0.58
CA TRP A 237 1.88 -14.18 -0.41
C TRP A 237 1.81 -15.09 -1.64
N THR A 238 1.53 -16.38 -1.42
CA THR A 238 1.35 -17.37 -2.48
C THR A 238 -0.11 -17.53 -2.88
N SER A 239 -1.02 -16.88 -2.16
CA SER A 239 -2.45 -16.87 -2.41
C SER A 239 -3.00 -15.47 -2.10
N LEU A 240 -4.21 -15.20 -2.59
CA LEU A 240 -4.92 -13.95 -2.33
C LEU A 240 -5.66 -13.97 -0.97
N THR A 241 -5.28 -14.83 -0.03
CA THR A 241 -5.94 -14.90 1.30
C THR A 241 -5.76 -13.62 2.11
N PHE A 242 -4.78 -12.78 1.77
CA PHE A 242 -4.66 -11.44 2.35
C PHE A 242 -5.85 -10.53 1.98
N LEU A 243 -6.64 -10.86 0.95
CA LEU A 243 -7.90 -10.16 0.65
C LEU A 243 -8.95 -10.35 1.75
N LEU A 244 -8.78 -11.27 2.70
CA LEU A 244 -9.62 -11.27 3.91
C LEU A 244 -9.46 -9.96 4.71
N TYR A 245 -8.32 -9.26 4.55
CA TYR A 245 -8.14 -7.90 5.08
C TYR A 245 -8.89 -6.83 4.25
N TRP A 246 -9.50 -7.14 3.11
CA TRP A 246 -10.32 -6.20 2.32
C TRP A 246 -11.64 -5.87 3.01
N HIS A 247 -12.21 -6.82 3.77
CA HIS A 247 -13.43 -6.62 4.56
C HIS A 247 -13.30 -5.51 5.62
N TRP A 248 -12.08 -5.05 5.91
CA TRP A 248 -11.82 -3.90 6.79
C TRP A 248 -12.27 -2.56 6.21
N VAL A 249 -12.60 -2.50 4.91
CA VAL A 249 -12.64 -1.23 4.20
C VAL A 249 -13.94 -1.05 3.42
N GLU A 250 -15.04 -0.96 4.18
CA GLU A 250 -16.31 -0.43 3.69
C GLU A 250 -16.17 1.01 3.11
N GLU A 251 -15.05 1.70 3.36
CA GLU A 251 -14.65 2.97 2.73
C GLU A 251 -13.83 2.84 1.42
N ILE A 252 -13.30 1.66 1.06
CA ILE A 252 -12.46 1.45 -0.15
C ILE A 252 -13.32 1.38 -1.39
N PHE A 253 -14.47 0.73 -1.29
CA PHE A 253 -15.31 0.49 -2.47
C PHE A 253 -15.64 1.78 -3.20
N PRO A 254 -16.06 2.89 -2.54
CA PRO A 254 -16.31 4.14 -3.25
C PRO A 254 -15.04 4.77 -3.86
N LYS A 255 -13.90 4.77 -3.16
CA LYS A 255 -12.66 5.41 -3.66
C LYS A 255 -12.00 4.63 -4.79
N SER A 256 -11.87 3.32 -4.64
CA SER A 256 -11.24 2.46 -5.66
C SER A 256 -12.14 2.33 -6.89
N THR A 257 -13.46 2.26 -6.73
CA THR A 257 -14.38 2.34 -7.88
C THR A 257 -14.35 3.72 -8.53
N TYR A 258 -14.39 4.81 -7.75
CA TYR A 258 -14.27 6.17 -8.30
C TYR A 258 -12.98 6.38 -9.09
N GLN A 259 -11.83 5.93 -8.55
CA GLN A 259 -10.54 6.06 -9.23
C GLN A 259 -10.47 5.18 -10.48
N ALA A 260 -10.95 3.93 -10.41
CA ALA A 260 -11.03 3.06 -11.57
C ALA A 260 -11.93 3.64 -12.68
N TYR A 261 -13.08 4.23 -12.32
CA TYR A 261 -13.95 4.93 -13.26
C TYR A 261 -13.29 6.19 -13.81
N LYS A 262 -12.61 6.99 -12.98
CA LYS A 262 -11.87 8.17 -13.41
C LYS A 262 -10.77 7.82 -14.42
N ASP A 263 -10.05 6.73 -14.19
CA ASP A 263 -8.98 6.25 -15.09
C ASP A 263 -9.54 5.65 -16.38
N GLN A 264 -10.72 5.01 -16.31
CA GLN A 264 -11.45 4.57 -17.50
C GLN A 264 -11.97 5.77 -18.31
N HIS A 265 -12.52 6.79 -17.66
CA HIS A 265 -13.00 8.02 -18.30
C HIS A 265 -11.85 8.82 -18.94
N SER A 266 -10.70 8.91 -18.28
CA SER A 266 -9.53 9.59 -18.86
C SER A 266 -9.00 8.86 -20.10
N HIS A 267 -8.97 7.52 -20.08
CA HIS A 267 -8.58 6.70 -21.24
C HIS A 267 -9.55 6.85 -22.42
N VAL A 268 -10.87 6.90 -22.15
CA VAL A 268 -11.89 7.14 -23.18
C VAL A 268 -11.80 8.57 -23.72
N SER A 269 -11.62 9.57 -22.87
CA SER A 269 -11.44 10.99 -23.28
C SER A 269 -10.24 11.14 -24.21
N THR A 270 -9.11 10.50 -23.86
CA THR A 270 -7.88 10.53 -24.66
C THR A 270 -8.08 9.90 -26.04
N ARG A 271 -8.84 8.80 -26.12
CA ARG A 271 -9.17 8.14 -27.39
C ARG A 271 -10.12 8.96 -28.25
N ILE A 272 -11.09 9.63 -27.64
CA ILE A 272 -12.01 10.54 -28.32
C ILE A 272 -11.25 11.73 -28.90
N GLU A 273 -10.34 12.34 -28.11
CA GLU A 273 -9.49 13.43 -28.58
C GLU A 273 -8.59 13.00 -29.75
N GLN A 274 -7.96 11.84 -29.68
CA GLN A 274 -7.15 11.27 -30.76
C GLN A 274 -7.98 10.98 -32.02
N PHE A 275 -9.21 10.50 -31.86
CA PHE A 275 -10.15 10.28 -32.96
C PHE A 275 -10.52 11.61 -33.63
N CYS A 276 -10.85 12.64 -32.84
CA CYS A 276 -11.17 13.97 -33.37
C CYS A 276 -9.99 14.60 -34.12
N ILE A 277 -8.77 14.50 -33.58
CA ILE A 277 -7.56 14.98 -34.24
C ILE A 277 -7.31 14.26 -35.57
N SER A 278 -7.41 12.92 -35.58
CA SER A 278 -7.16 12.12 -36.79
C SER A 278 -8.19 12.33 -37.90
N HIS A 279 -9.43 12.70 -37.53
CA HIS A 279 -10.53 12.94 -38.49
C HIS A 279 -10.79 14.43 -38.74
N LYS A 280 -9.92 15.33 -38.26
CA LYS A 280 -10.05 16.79 -38.39
C LYS A 280 -11.39 17.34 -37.88
N ILE A 281 -11.94 16.71 -36.85
CA ILE A 281 -13.18 17.15 -36.21
C ILE A 281 -12.85 18.29 -35.24
N PRO A 282 -13.45 19.48 -35.39
CA PRO A 282 -13.18 20.62 -34.52
C PRO A 282 -13.56 20.34 -33.06
N SER A 283 -12.70 20.69 -32.11
CA SER A 283 -12.94 20.49 -30.67
C SER A 283 -14.19 21.22 -30.17
N THR A 284 -14.59 22.31 -30.83
CA THR A 284 -15.81 23.09 -30.55
C THR A 284 -17.09 22.27 -30.73
N LEU A 285 -17.07 21.17 -31.49
CA LEU A 285 -18.22 20.28 -31.68
C LEU A 285 -18.50 19.44 -30.42
N LEU A 286 -17.44 19.02 -29.70
CA LEU A 286 -17.57 18.26 -28.45
C LEU A 286 -18.09 19.14 -27.31
N ASP A 287 -17.67 20.40 -27.26
CA ASP A 287 -18.20 21.38 -26.29
C ASP A 287 -19.70 21.66 -26.54
N PHE A 288 -20.13 21.64 -27.81
CA PHE A 288 -21.53 21.79 -28.20
C PHE A 288 -22.41 20.60 -27.81
N ILE A 289 -21.87 19.38 -27.90
CA ILE A 289 -22.54 18.13 -27.49
C ILE A 289 -22.59 18.01 -25.97
N ALA A 290 -21.49 18.33 -25.27
CA ALA A 290 -21.41 18.28 -23.81
C ALA A 290 -22.31 19.32 -23.12
N ALA A 291 -22.61 20.44 -23.79
CA ALA A 291 -23.58 21.45 -23.34
C ALA A 291 -25.06 21.04 -23.50
N GLY A 292 -25.35 19.86 -24.05
CA GLY A 292 -26.71 19.34 -24.20
C GLY A 292 -27.56 20.04 -25.27
N ASN A 293 -26.94 20.78 -26.19
CA ASN A 293 -27.63 21.64 -27.16
C ASN A 293 -27.98 20.96 -28.50
N ILE A 294 -28.02 19.63 -28.54
CA ILE A 294 -28.44 18.89 -29.75
C ILE A 294 -29.59 17.95 -29.38
N SER A 295 -30.80 18.32 -29.81
CA SER A 295 -31.89 17.36 -29.95
C SER A 295 -31.63 16.53 -31.20
N PHE A 296 -31.68 15.20 -31.06
CA PHE A 296 -31.52 14.24 -32.16
C PHE A 296 -32.72 14.21 -33.14
N ASP A 297 -33.72 15.08 -32.96
CA ASP A 297 -34.93 15.10 -33.78
C ASP A 297 -34.80 15.87 -35.12
N ASN A 298 -33.64 16.45 -35.46
CA ASN A 298 -33.48 17.27 -36.67
C ASN A 298 -32.20 16.95 -37.48
N LEU A 299 -31.97 15.67 -37.79
CA LEU A 299 -31.02 15.29 -38.83
C LEU A 299 -31.72 14.30 -39.79
N ASP A 300 -32.24 14.85 -40.89
CA ASP A 300 -32.48 14.12 -42.15
C ASP A 300 -31.14 13.77 -42.83
#